data_AF-A0A8H9LTJ9-F1
#
_entry.id   AF-A0A8H9LTJ9-F1
#
_cell.length_a   1.000
_cell.length_b   1.000
_cell.length_c   1.000
_cell.angle_alpha   90.00
_cell.angle_beta   90.00
_cell.angle_gamma   90.00
#
_symmetry.space_group_name_H-M   'P 1'
#
loop_
_entity.id
_entity.type
_entity.pdbx_description
1 polymer ?
#
loop_
_entity_poly.entity_id
_entity_poly.type
_entity_poly.pdbx_seq_one_letter_code
_entity_poly.pdbx_strand_id
1 'polypeptide(L)'
;MPLLRPDAGALHRAERRRRAAGALSRPPTGPRARSPSYAPVPEPPEHALNPPSPPPPAPAALAPDTLAPGIPSPAAAGRTRPRFPADVAAELKASGWHPGRWQIRQAEEWADTLVGYGGPGGVPHAVFPAAVEAWAEFGGLAFDLSGPGRQLARTPFLIDPMCGLHQPRTLFDLGRALGTQLAPLGEEAYGQALLAVDQEGRVYSLDHTGEWFLGHGIDQALSTLVLGTAPGRLRTAEAYD
;
A
#
# COMPACT_ATOMS: atom_id res chain seq x y z
N MET A 1 -31.78 14.32 32.86
CA MET A 1 -31.28 15.24 31.81
C MET A 1 -30.12 16.06 32.37
N PRO A 2 -28.87 15.66 32.12
CA PRO A 2 -27.72 16.56 32.15
C PRO A 2 -27.16 16.77 30.74
N LEU A 3 -26.93 18.04 30.39
CA LEU A 3 -26.30 18.51 29.17
C LEU A 3 -24.83 18.08 29.13
N LEU A 4 -24.45 17.31 28.10
CA LEU A 4 -23.04 17.00 27.80
C LEU A 4 -22.35 18.28 27.28
N ARG A 5 -21.33 18.73 28.02
CA ARG A 5 -20.39 19.76 27.54
C ARG A 5 -19.43 19.12 26.52
N PRO A 6 -19.08 19.82 25.42
CA PRO A 6 -18.10 19.32 24.47
C PRO A 6 -16.68 19.33 25.07
N ASP A 7 -15.92 18.32 24.69
CA ASP A 7 -14.54 18.03 25.10
C ASP A 7 -13.55 19.11 24.62
N ALA A 8 -12.88 19.75 25.58
CA ALA A 8 -11.91 20.83 25.36
C ALA A 8 -10.65 20.38 24.58
N GLY A 9 -10.40 19.07 24.47
CA GLY A 9 -9.26 18.53 23.72
C GLY A 9 -9.39 18.63 22.19
N ALA A 10 -10.60 18.68 21.66
CA ALA A 10 -10.84 18.76 20.21
C ALA A 10 -10.54 20.17 19.65
N LEU A 11 -10.83 21.22 20.43
CA LEU A 11 -10.65 22.61 20.03
C LEU A 11 -9.16 23.00 19.96
N HIS A 12 -8.31 22.46 20.85
CA HIS A 12 -6.88 22.79 20.86
C HIS A 12 -6.10 22.18 19.66
N ARG A 13 -6.61 21.11 19.05
CA ARG A 13 -6.03 20.51 17.82
C ARG A 13 -6.44 21.25 16.55
N ALA A 14 -7.62 21.87 16.53
CA ALA A 14 -8.08 22.70 15.40
C ALA A 14 -7.31 24.03 15.31
N GLU A 15 -6.90 24.62 16.45
CA GLU A 15 -6.21 25.92 16.49
C GLU A 15 -4.77 25.86 15.92
N ARG A 16 -4.07 24.72 16.09
CA ARG A 16 -2.70 24.56 15.57
C ARG A 16 -2.64 24.44 14.04
N ARG A 17 -3.73 24.02 13.39
CA ARG A 17 -3.84 23.99 11.92
C ARG A 17 -3.89 25.38 11.27
N ARG A 18 -4.24 26.44 12.01
CA ARG A 18 -4.32 27.81 11.45
C ARG A 18 -3.02 28.62 11.50
N ARG A 19 -2.04 28.26 12.34
CA ARG A 19 -0.80 29.05 12.51
C ARG A 19 0.38 28.62 11.63
N ALA A 20 0.29 27.51 10.91
CA ALA A 20 1.36 27.04 10.01
C ALA A 20 1.23 27.55 8.55
N ALA A 21 0.15 28.25 8.21
CA ALA A 21 -0.16 28.68 6.84
C ALA A 21 0.22 30.14 6.51
N GLY A 22 1.14 30.76 7.25
CA GLY A 22 1.43 32.20 7.12
C GLY A 22 2.91 32.56 7.24
N ALA A 23 3.72 32.22 6.23
CA ALA A 23 5.02 32.83 6.01
C ALA A 23 5.50 32.63 4.56
N LEU A 24 4.96 33.42 3.63
CA LEU A 24 5.56 33.64 2.31
C LEU A 24 6.73 34.62 2.47
N SER A 25 7.94 34.21 2.11
CA SER A 25 9.07 35.11 1.91
C SER A 25 9.80 34.81 0.61
N ARG A 26 10.10 35.90 -0.10
CA ARG A 26 10.57 36.03 -1.48
C ARG A 26 11.92 35.32 -1.71
N PRO A 27 12.23 34.87 -2.94
CA PRO A 27 13.56 34.35 -3.26
C PRO A 27 14.59 35.49 -3.45
N PRO A 28 15.86 35.29 -3.06
CA PRO A 28 16.93 36.22 -3.38
C PRO A 28 17.45 36.01 -4.80
N THR A 29 17.73 37.12 -5.50
CA THR A 29 18.38 37.16 -6.81
C THR A 29 19.89 37.00 -6.63
N GLY A 30 20.45 35.87 -7.07
CA GLY A 30 21.91 35.59 -7.09
C GLY A 30 22.46 35.53 -8.51
N PRO A 31 23.78 35.79 -8.72
CA PRO A 31 24.35 36.11 -10.02
C PRO A 31 24.58 34.88 -10.92
N ARG A 32 24.54 35.14 -12.23
CA ARG A 32 24.73 34.17 -13.33
C ARG A 32 26.05 33.40 -13.20
N ALA A 33 25.97 32.08 -13.03
CA ALA A 33 27.11 31.19 -13.17
C ALA A 33 27.49 31.01 -14.65
N ARG A 34 28.79 31.15 -14.95
CA ARG A 34 29.40 30.90 -16.26
C ARG A 34 29.40 29.40 -16.56
N SER A 35 29.09 29.04 -17.81
CA SER A 35 29.16 27.67 -18.31
C SER A 35 30.58 27.10 -18.19
N PRO A 36 30.77 25.86 -17.69
CA PRO A 36 32.05 25.18 -17.81
C PRO A 36 32.23 24.62 -19.23
N SER A 37 33.42 24.87 -19.79
CA SER A 37 33.90 24.33 -21.06
C SER A 37 34.08 22.81 -20.95
N TYR A 38 33.43 22.04 -21.82
CA TYR A 38 33.56 20.58 -21.89
C TYR A 38 34.87 20.22 -22.62
N ALA A 39 35.74 19.43 -21.98
CA ALA A 39 36.86 18.76 -22.64
C ALA A 39 36.41 17.38 -23.13
N PRO A 40 36.90 16.88 -24.27
CA PRO A 40 36.46 15.59 -24.81
C PRO A 40 36.97 14.40 -23.97
N VAL A 41 36.09 13.44 -23.74
CA VAL A 41 36.34 12.16 -23.07
C VAL A 41 37.03 11.20 -24.07
N PRO A 42 38.12 10.49 -23.70
CA PRO A 42 38.70 9.45 -24.55
C PRO A 42 37.86 8.15 -24.51
N GLU A 43 37.67 7.52 -25.68
CA GLU A 43 36.94 6.26 -25.83
C GLU A 43 37.64 5.06 -25.14
N PRO A 44 36.88 4.12 -24.56
CA PRO A 44 37.43 2.86 -24.05
C PRO A 44 37.60 1.81 -25.18
N PRO A 45 38.60 0.90 -25.07
CA PRO A 45 38.81 -0.15 -26.06
C PRO A 45 37.79 -1.29 -25.95
N GLU A 46 37.54 -1.92 -27.10
CA GLU A 46 36.55 -2.97 -27.33
C GLU A 46 36.86 -4.33 -26.67
N HIS A 47 35.78 -5.01 -26.31
CA HIS A 47 35.54 -6.46 -26.31
C HIS A 47 36.64 -7.41 -25.77
N ALA A 48 36.51 -7.75 -24.48
CA ALA A 48 36.92 -9.07 -23.98
C ALA A 48 35.69 -9.98 -23.85
N LEU A 49 35.68 -11.07 -24.61
CA LEU A 49 34.71 -12.16 -24.54
C LEU A 49 34.69 -12.77 -23.12
N ASN A 50 33.53 -12.76 -22.46
CA ASN A 50 33.32 -13.56 -21.26
C ASN A 50 33.20 -15.05 -21.66
N PRO A 51 33.94 -15.97 -21.03
CA PRO A 51 33.72 -17.40 -21.22
C PRO A 51 32.37 -17.83 -20.61
N PRO A 52 31.72 -18.89 -21.12
CA PRO A 52 30.43 -19.34 -20.62
C PRO A 52 30.52 -19.93 -19.20
N SER A 53 29.51 -19.65 -18.38
CA SER A 53 29.35 -20.24 -17.04
C SER A 53 29.26 -21.78 -17.10
N PRO A 54 29.86 -22.52 -16.14
CA PRO A 54 29.72 -23.97 -16.07
C PRO A 54 28.28 -24.39 -15.69
N PRO A 55 27.78 -25.55 -16.16
CA PRO A 55 26.46 -26.06 -15.79
C PRO A 55 26.40 -26.48 -14.31
N PRO A 56 25.21 -26.42 -13.67
CA PRO A 56 25.03 -26.86 -12.29
C PRO A 56 25.21 -28.38 -12.14
N PRO A 57 25.67 -28.87 -10.96
CA PRO A 57 25.79 -30.31 -10.72
C PRO A 57 24.41 -30.99 -10.67
N ALA A 58 24.34 -32.19 -11.24
CA ALA A 58 23.16 -33.06 -11.23
C ALA A 58 22.79 -33.53 -9.81
N PRO A 59 21.51 -33.82 -9.51
CA PRO A 59 21.10 -34.35 -8.22
C PRO A 59 21.66 -35.76 -8.01
N ALA A 60 22.31 -35.98 -6.87
CA ALA A 60 22.79 -37.28 -6.45
C ALA A 60 21.61 -38.25 -6.24
N ALA A 61 21.77 -39.44 -6.80
CA ALA A 61 20.79 -40.51 -6.87
C ALA A 61 20.44 -41.12 -5.50
N LEU A 62 19.18 -41.52 -5.39
CA LEU A 62 18.61 -42.42 -4.39
C LEU A 62 19.28 -43.80 -4.43
N ALA A 63 19.57 -44.36 -3.25
CA ALA A 63 19.62 -45.80 -3.03
C ALA A 63 18.68 -46.14 -1.85
N PRO A 64 18.00 -47.30 -1.86
CA PRO A 64 16.92 -47.61 -0.94
C PRO A 64 17.46 -48.38 0.28
N ASP A 65 16.98 -48.04 1.47
CA ASP A 65 16.98 -49.02 2.55
C ASP A 65 15.62 -49.06 3.25
N THR A 66 15.13 -50.29 3.30
CA THR A 66 13.81 -50.73 3.72
C THR A 66 13.76 -50.82 5.24
N LEU A 67 12.86 -50.06 5.87
CA LEU A 67 12.22 -50.46 7.12
C LEU A 67 10.94 -49.64 7.33
N ALA A 68 9.79 -50.32 7.36
CA ALA A 68 8.50 -49.80 7.78
C ALA A 68 7.83 -50.81 8.73
N PRO A 69 6.85 -50.42 9.57
CA PRO A 69 6.44 -49.06 9.92
C PRO A 69 6.34 -48.86 11.46
N GLY A 70 6.97 -47.81 11.97
CA GLY A 70 6.40 -47.13 13.14
C GLY A 70 5.28 -46.25 12.61
N ILE A 71 4.01 -46.54 12.95
CA ILE A 71 2.88 -45.67 12.62
C ILE A 71 3.17 -44.29 13.21
N PRO A 72 3.39 -43.23 12.41
CA PRO A 72 3.39 -41.89 12.97
C PRO A 72 1.96 -41.61 13.42
N SER A 73 1.82 -41.34 14.71
CA SER A 73 0.58 -40.85 15.32
C SER A 73 -0.05 -39.74 14.44
N PRO A 74 -1.36 -39.75 14.15
CA PRO A 74 -2.02 -38.72 13.34
C PRO A 74 -2.13 -37.35 14.04
N ALA A 75 -1.45 -37.16 15.18
CA ALA A 75 -1.37 -35.89 15.89
C ALA A 75 -0.22 -34.98 15.39
N ALA A 76 0.11 -35.03 14.10
CA ALA A 76 0.60 -33.84 13.42
C ALA A 76 -0.63 -33.09 12.88
N ALA A 77 -1.47 -32.61 13.78
CA ALA A 77 -2.45 -31.57 13.44
C ALA A 77 -1.66 -30.49 12.71
N GLY A 78 -1.91 -30.33 11.41
CA GLY A 78 -1.12 -29.48 10.54
C GLY A 78 -0.96 -28.14 11.22
N ARG A 79 0.29 -27.74 11.50
CA ARG A 79 0.55 -26.41 12.06
C ARG A 79 0.15 -25.44 10.98
N THR A 80 -1.10 -24.95 11.04
CA THR A 80 -1.60 -23.92 10.15
C THR A 80 -0.63 -22.76 10.25
N ARG A 81 0.08 -22.50 9.14
CA ARG A 81 1.03 -21.40 9.09
C ARG A 81 0.24 -20.12 9.38
N PRO A 82 0.71 -19.25 10.30
CA PRO A 82 -0.01 -18.01 10.59
C PRO A 82 -0.12 -17.17 9.31
N ARG A 83 -1.32 -16.61 9.07
CA ARG A 83 -1.64 -15.76 7.90
C ARG A 83 -0.71 -14.54 7.82
N PHE A 84 -0.37 -13.96 8.97
CA PHE A 84 0.47 -12.78 9.09
C PHE A 84 1.79 -13.06 9.85
N PRO A 85 2.88 -12.37 9.51
CA PRO A 85 4.06 -12.26 10.37
C PRO A 85 3.68 -11.78 11.79
N ALA A 86 4.46 -12.16 12.80
CA ALA A 86 4.10 -11.91 14.20
C ALA A 86 4.00 -10.42 14.57
N ASP A 87 4.89 -9.61 14.00
CA ASP A 87 4.88 -8.14 14.12
C ASP A 87 3.61 -7.54 13.47
N VAL A 88 3.27 -7.96 12.26
CA VAL A 88 2.04 -7.53 11.57
C VAL A 88 0.78 -7.96 12.33
N ALA A 89 0.74 -9.19 12.83
CA ALA A 89 -0.38 -9.71 13.61
C ALA A 89 -0.59 -8.95 14.93
N ALA A 90 0.50 -8.50 15.57
CA ALA A 90 0.44 -7.70 16.79
C ALA A 90 -0.21 -6.33 16.54
N GLU A 91 0.19 -5.64 15.47
CA GLU A 91 -0.38 -4.34 15.09
C GLU A 91 -1.84 -4.46 14.66
N LEU A 92 -2.19 -5.50 13.88
CA LEU A 92 -3.59 -5.81 13.54
C LEU A 92 -4.44 -6.02 14.79
N LYS A 93 -3.94 -6.79 15.76
CA LYS A 93 -4.65 -7.00 17.01
C LYS A 93 -4.81 -5.70 17.80
N ALA A 94 -3.77 -4.87 17.84
CA ALA A 94 -3.80 -3.57 18.51
C ALA A 94 -4.80 -2.59 17.86
N SER A 95 -4.97 -2.67 16.54
CA SER A 95 -5.98 -1.89 15.80
C SER A 95 -7.41 -2.45 15.91
N GLY A 96 -7.61 -3.54 16.66
CA GLY A 96 -8.92 -4.16 16.89
C GLY A 96 -9.32 -5.24 15.88
N TRP A 97 -8.41 -5.66 14.99
CA TRP A 97 -8.65 -6.81 14.13
C TRP A 97 -8.51 -8.12 14.89
N HIS A 98 -9.33 -9.10 14.53
CA HIS A 98 -9.22 -10.48 14.97
C HIS A 98 -9.59 -11.42 13.81
N PRO A 99 -9.07 -12.67 13.79
CA PRO A 99 -9.48 -13.64 12.79
C PRO A 99 -11.00 -13.80 12.74
N GLY A 100 -11.56 -13.85 11.53
CA GLY A 100 -13.01 -13.96 11.31
C GLY A 100 -13.79 -12.66 11.47
N ARG A 101 -13.13 -11.51 11.69
CA ARG A 101 -13.80 -10.20 11.61
C ARG A 101 -14.41 -10.00 10.23
N TRP A 102 -15.69 -9.64 10.19
CA TRP A 102 -16.42 -9.39 8.95
C TRP A 102 -17.60 -8.44 9.20
N GLN A 103 -17.53 -7.19 8.74
CA GLN A 103 -18.60 -6.20 8.87
C GLN A 103 -19.21 -5.86 7.51
N ILE A 104 -19.85 -6.86 6.90
CA ILE A 104 -20.43 -6.70 5.56
C ILE A 104 -21.43 -5.56 5.46
N ARG A 105 -22.26 -5.34 6.49
CA ARG A 105 -23.24 -4.23 6.49
C ARG A 105 -22.58 -2.87 6.34
N GLN A 106 -21.47 -2.65 7.05
CA GLN A 106 -20.73 -1.38 6.93
C GLN A 106 -20.10 -1.23 5.54
N ALA A 107 -19.58 -2.33 4.98
CA ALA A 107 -19.01 -2.35 3.64
C ALA A 107 -20.07 -2.03 2.57
N GLU A 108 -21.29 -2.56 2.71
CA GLU A 108 -22.43 -2.25 1.83
C GLU A 108 -22.86 -0.79 1.95
N GLU A 109 -22.92 -0.23 3.16
CA GLU A 109 -23.21 1.20 3.36
C GLU A 109 -22.18 2.11 2.69
N TRP A 110 -20.89 1.75 2.77
CA TRP A 110 -19.84 2.47 2.04
C TRP A 110 -19.98 2.31 0.54
N ALA A 111 -20.29 1.11 0.04
CA ALA A 111 -20.54 0.85 -1.37
C ALA A 111 -21.67 1.75 -1.91
N ASP A 112 -22.81 1.77 -1.22
CA ASP A 112 -23.96 2.60 -1.59
C ASP A 112 -23.60 4.09 -1.58
N THR A 113 -22.84 4.54 -0.59
CA THR A 113 -22.39 5.93 -0.49
C THR A 113 -21.44 6.30 -1.63
N LEU A 114 -20.49 5.43 -1.97
CA LEU A 114 -19.55 5.65 -3.08
C LEU A 114 -20.27 5.67 -4.44
N VAL A 115 -21.16 4.72 -4.69
CA VAL A 115 -21.94 4.65 -5.94
C VAL A 115 -22.88 5.85 -6.06
N GLY A 116 -23.47 6.29 -4.94
CA GLY A 116 -24.30 7.48 -4.88
C GLY A 116 -23.54 8.81 -4.96
N TYR A 117 -22.20 8.79 -4.88
CA TYR A 117 -21.40 10.00 -4.90
C TYR A 117 -21.12 10.49 -6.33
N GLY A 118 -21.61 11.70 -6.63
CA GLY A 118 -21.38 12.38 -7.90
C GLY A 118 -22.66 13.01 -8.45
N GLY A 119 -22.51 13.80 -9.51
CA GLY A 119 -23.64 14.36 -10.26
C GLY A 119 -23.80 13.69 -11.64
N PRO A 120 -24.92 13.94 -12.33
CA PRO A 120 -25.10 13.50 -13.71
C PRO A 120 -23.90 13.91 -14.59
N GLY A 121 -23.23 12.94 -15.20
CA GLY A 121 -22.06 13.16 -16.08
C GLY A 121 -20.69 13.11 -15.39
N GLY A 122 -20.63 12.84 -14.08
CA GLY A 122 -19.37 12.55 -13.39
C GLY A 122 -18.85 11.14 -13.66
N VAL A 123 -17.55 10.91 -13.40
CA VAL A 123 -16.99 9.56 -13.34
C VAL A 123 -17.49 8.90 -12.05
N PRO A 124 -18.21 7.77 -12.12
CA PRO A 124 -18.67 7.07 -10.92
C PRO A 124 -17.50 6.34 -10.24
N HIS A 125 -17.65 6.09 -8.94
CA HIS A 125 -16.78 5.12 -8.25
C HIS A 125 -17.04 3.71 -8.77
N ALA A 126 -15.97 2.91 -8.91
CA ALA A 126 -16.10 1.49 -9.14
C ALA A 126 -16.22 0.75 -7.79
N VAL A 127 -17.12 -0.23 -7.73
CA VAL A 127 -17.27 -1.13 -6.59
C VAL A 127 -17.38 -2.56 -7.12
N PHE A 128 -16.62 -3.48 -6.53
CA PHE A 128 -16.49 -4.87 -6.97
C PHE A 128 -16.16 -5.77 -5.77
N PRO A 129 -16.30 -7.11 -5.88
CA PRO A 129 -16.17 -8.02 -4.75
C PRO A 129 -14.89 -7.85 -3.93
N ALA A 130 -13.72 -7.79 -4.57
CA ALA A 130 -12.45 -7.65 -3.86
C ALA A 130 -12.38 -6.40 -2.97
N ALA A 131 -13.00 -5.29 -3.38
CA ALA A 131 -13.07 -4.08 -2.57
C ALA A 131 -14.00 -4.26 -1.36
N VAL A 132 -15.21 -4.80 -1.59
CA VAL A 132 -16.19 -5.06 -0.53
C VAL A 132 -15.65 -6.05 0.50
N GLU A 133 -14.95 -7.10 0.06
CA GLU A 133 -14.32 -8.09 0.92
C GLU A 133 -13.22 -7.46 1.80
N ALA A 134 -12.36 -6.64 1.20
CA ALA A 134 -11.33 -5.89 1.91
C ALA A 134 -11.94 -4.94 2.97
N TRP A 135 -13.02 -4.23 2.61
CA TRP A 135 -13.73 -3.35 3.54
C TRP A 135 -14.44 -4.11 4.66
N ALA A 136 -15.08 -5.24 4.35
CA ALA A 136 -15.77 -6.04 5.35
C ALA A 136 -14.80 -6.60 6.40
N GLU A 137 -13.63 -7.08 5.96
CA GLU A 137 -12.63 -7.65 6.88
C GLU A 137 -11.80 -6.57 7.59
N PHE A 138 -11.32 -5.55 6.89
CA PHE A 138 -10.31 -4.60 7.39
C PHE A 138 -10.78 -3.16 7.48
N GLY A 139 -11.94 -2.82 6.94
CA GLY A 139 -12.49 -1.46 6.99
C GLY A 139 -12.68 -0.96 8.43
N GLY A 140 -12.44 0.32 8.64
CA GLY A 140 -12.46 1.03 9.92
C GLY A 140 -11.24 0.82 10.80
N LEU A 141 -10.24 0.03 10.38
CA LEU A 141 -9.01 -0.17 11.17
C LEU A 141 -8.05 1.00 10.96
N ALA A 142 -7.62 1.61 12.08
CA ALA A 142 -6.63 2.68 12.11
C ALA A 142 -5.33 2.18 12.75
N PHE A 143 -4.21 2.50 12.13
CA PHE A 143 -2.87 2.10 12.55
C PHE A 143 -2.06 3.35 12.87
N ASP A 144 -1.77 3.59 14.16
CA ASP A 144 -0.99 4.74 14.62
C ASP A 144 0.51 4.39 14.68
N LEU A 145 1.08 4.10 13.51
CA LEU A 145 2.47 3.68 13.39
C LEU A 145 3.42 4.87 13.33
N SER A 146 4.60 4.69 13.90
CA SER A 146 5.68 5.68 13.82
C SER A 146 7.06 5.04 13.96
N GLY A 147 8.10 5.81 13.66
CA GLY A 147 9.49 5.38 13.79
C GLY A 147 10.01 4.60 12.58
N PRO A 148 11.21 4.01 12.69
CA PRO A 148 11.83 3.29 11.59
C PRO A 148 11.04 2.03 11.22
N GLY A 149 10.88 1.78 9.93
CA GLY A 149 10.52 0.47 9.39
C GLY A 149 11.76 -0.26 8.88
N ARG A 150 11.54 -1.37 8.18
CA ARG A 150 12.62 -2.22 7.64
C ARG A 150 13.44 -1.52 6.56
N GLN A 151 12.80 -0.66 5.76
CA GLN A 151 13.44 0.08 4.67
C GLN A 151 13.02 1.55 4.63
N LEU A 152 11.76 1.85 4.96
CA LEU A 152 11.19 3.20 5.02
C LEU A 152 10.67 3.47 6.43
N ALA A 153 10.54 4.75 6.79
CA ALA A 153 9.84 5.12 8.02
C ALA A 153 8.38 4.63 7.96
N ARG A 154 7.87 4.12 9.07
CA ARG A 154 6.46 3.74 9.18
C ARG A 154 5.61 4.98 9.35
N THR A 155 4.47 4.98 8.69
CA THR A 155 3.51 6.07 8.66
C THR A 155 2.16 5.57 9.15
N PRO A 156 1.36 6.41 9.81
CA PRO A 156 0.02 6.03 10.22
C PRO A 156 -0.87 5.87 8.99
N PHE A 157 -1.80 4.92 9.02
CA PHE A 157 -2.74 4.70 7.92
C PHE A 157 -4.10 4.24 8.43
N LEU A 158 -5.12 4.43 7.60
CA LEU A 158 -6.51 4.10 7.88
C LEU A 158 -7.09 3.33 6.70
N ILE A 159 -7.73 2.20 6.97
CA ILE A 159 -8.54 1.48 5.98
C ILE A 159 -9.97 2.01 6.07
N ASP A 160 -10.25 3.08 5.34
CA ASP A 160 -11.60 3.65 5.21
C ASP A 160 -11.81 4.11 3.77
N PRO A 161 -12.70 3.44 3.00
CA PRO A 161 -12.93 3.82 1.60
C PRO A 161 -13.45 5.25 1.43
N MET A 162 -14.04 5.85 2.46
CA MET A 162 -14.55 7.21 2.42
C MET A 162 -13.44 8.26 2.29
N CYS A 163 -12.19 7.93 2.64
CA CYS A 163 -11.03 8.77 2.38
C CYS A 163 -10.83 9.06 0.88
N GLY A 164 -11.30 8.16 0.01
CA GLY A 164 -11.25 8.33 -1.44
C GLY A 164 -12.52 8.90 -2.07
N LEU A 165 -13.54 9.28 -1.28
CA LEU A 165 -14.84 9.72 -1.79
C LEU A 165 -14.74 10.80 -2.87
N HIS A 166 -13.84 11.77 -2.68
CA HIS A 166 -13.67 12.91 -3.56
C HIS A 166 -12.66 12.67 -4.71
N GLN A 167 -12.20 11.43 -4.91
CA GLN A 167 -11.15 11.08 -5.86
C GLN A 167 -11.57 10.10 -6.98
N PRO A 168 -12.84 10.07 -7.46
CA PRO A 168 -13.25 9.08 -8.48
C PRO A 168 -12.47 9.26 -9.80
N ARG A 169 -12.12 10.50 -10.17
CA ARG A 169 -11.38 10.77 -11.41
C ARG A 169 -9.94 10.22 -11.34
N THR A 170 -9.26 10.46 -10.22
CA THR A 170 -7.90 9.96 -9.97
C THR A 170 -7.85 8.43 -10.06
N LEU A 171 -8.79 7.75 -9.40
CA LEU A 171 -8.89 6.28 -9.42
C LEU A 171 -9.20 5.75 -10.83
N PHE A 172 -10.09 6.42 -11.57
CA PHE A 172 -10.42 6.05 -12.93
C PHE A 172 -9.24 6.19 -13.89
N ASP A 173 -8.50 7.30 -13.83
CA ASP A 173 -7.37 7.55 -14.72
C ASP A 173 -6.22 6.55 -14.45
N LEU A 174 -5.91 6.25 -13.18
CA LEU A 174 -4.93 5.21 -12.85
C LEU A 174 -5.43 3.82 -13.25
N GLY A 175 -6.69 3.49 -12.96
CA GLY A 175 -7.29 2.20 -13.34
C GLY A 175 -7.18 1.97 -14.86
N ARG A 176 -7.50 3.00 -15.66
CA ARG A 176 -7.32 2.96 -17.11
C ARG A 176 -5.86 2.72 -17.51
N ALA A 177 -4.90 3.39 -16.87
CA ALA A 177 -3.47 3.19 -17.15
C ALA A 177 -2.99 1.77 -16.80
N LEU A 178 -3.58 1.14 -15.79
CA LEU A 178 -3.30 -0.22 -15.36
C LEU A 178 -4.12 -1.29 -16.09
N GLY A 179 -5.11 -0.89 -16.90
CA GLY A 179 -6.03 -1.82 -17.56
C GLY A 179 -6.98 -2.55 -16.60
N THR A 180 -7.32 -1.93 -15.45
CA THR A 180 -8.22 -2.49 -14.44
C THR A 180 -9.17 -1.41 -13.89
N GLN A 181 -10.06 -1.76 -12.97
CA GLN A 181 -10.87 -0.80 -12.21
C GLN A 181 -10.32 -0.67 -10.79
N LEU A 182 -10.34 0.55 -10.24
CA LEU A 182 -9.88 0.82 -8.89
C LEU A 182 -11.03 1.32 -8.01
N ALA A 183 -11.06 0.82 -6.78
CA ALA A 183 -11.90 1.29 -5.70
C ALA A 183 -11.03 1.90 -4.59
N PRO A 184 -11.52 2.91 -3.85
CA PRO A 184 -10.78 3.45 -2.72
C PRO A 184 -10.70 2.41 -1.59
N LEU A 185 -9.56 2.37 -0.90
CA LEU A 185 -9.33 1.47 0.23
C LEU A 185 -9.12 2.23 1.54
N GLY A 186 -8.48 3.40 1.49
CA GLY A 186 -8.02 4.09 2.69
C GLY A 186 -7.08 5.25 2.40
N GLU A 187 -6.32 5.65 3.41
CA GLU A 187 -5.30 6.70 3.32
C GLU A 187 -4.06 6.38 4.16
N GLU A 188 -2.94 6.99 3.78
CA GLU A 188 -1.70 7.01 4.57
C GLU A 188 -1.36 8.46 4.97
N ALA A 189 -0.70 8.59 6.12
CA ALA A 189 -0.18 9.83 6.67
C ALA A 189 -1.22 10.97 6.73
N TYR A 190 -2.44 10.63 7.15
CA TYR A 190 -3.57 11.58 7.28
C TYR A 190 -3.95 12.26 5.95
N GLY A 191 -4.10 11.45 4.90
CA GLY A 191 -4.53 11.89 3.58
C GLY A 191 -3.42 12.40 2.67
N GLN A 192 -2.15 12.16 3.00
CA GLN A 192 -1.03 12.48 2.09
C GLN A 192 -0.88 11.47 0.96
N ALA A 193 -1.34 10.24 1.18
CA ALA A 193 -1.49 9.24 0.13
C ALA A 193 -2.87 8.59 0.17
N LEU A 194 -3.43 8.29 -1.00
CA LEU A 194 -4.65 7.52 -1.17
C LEU A 194 -4.28 6.04 -1.35
N LEU A 195 -4.91 5.16 -0.58
CA LEU A 195 -4.83 3.72 -0.80
C LEU A 195 -5.97 3.27 -1.71
N ALA A 196 -5.66 2.43 -2.70
CA ALA A 196 -6.62 1.90 -3.65
C ALA A 196 -6.44 0.39 -3.83
N VAL A 197 -7.52 -0.29 -4.20
CA VAL A 197 -7.53 -1.72 -4.52
C VAL A 197 -8.15 -1.94 -5.89
N ASP A 198 -7.67 -2.92 -6.65
CA ASP A 198 -8.27 -3.30 -7.93
C ASP A 198 -9.13 -4.57 -7.88
N GLN A 199 -9.72 -4.93 -9.02
CA GLN A 199 -10.61 -6.07 -9.17
C GLN A 199 -9.95 -7.41 -8.80
N GLU A 200 -8.63 -7.51 -8.93
CA GLU A 200 -7.85 -8.69 -8.55
C GLU A 200 -7.40 -8.65 -7.08
N GLY A 201 -7.74 -7.60 -6.34
CA GLY A 201 -7.36 -7.40 -4.94
C GLY A 201 -5.95 -6.84 -4.75
N ARG A 202 -5.26 -6.44 -5.84
CA ARG A 202 -3.95 -5.80 -5.74
C ARG A 202 -4.11 -4.39 -5.16
N VAL A 203 -3.16 -3.97 -4.34
CA VAL A 203 -3.26 -2.73 -3.57
C VAL A 203 -2.17 -1.75 -3.97
N TYR A 204 -2.54 -0.48 -4.04
CA TYR A 204 -1.71 0.63 -4.49
C TYR A 204 -1.76 1.78 -3.49
N SER A 205 -0.69 2.58 -3.46
CA SER A 205 -0.64 3.88 -2.79
C SER A 205 -0.35 4.97 -3.83
N LEU A 206 -1.08 6.08 -3.74
CA LEU A 206 -0.95 7.22 -4.64
C LEU A 206 -0.65 8.47 -3.80
N ASP A 207 0.51 9.09 -4.02
CA ASP A 207 0.89 10.33 -3.38
C ASP A 207 1.42 11.35 -4.39
N HIS A 208 1.87 12.50 -3.90
CA HIS A 208 2.43 13.58 -4.73
C HIS A 208 3.74 13.20 -5.45
N THR A 209 4.38 12.08 -5.10
CA THR A 209 5.61 11.57 -5.70
C THR A 209 5.35 10.47 -6.74
N GLY A 210 4.14 9.93 -6.79
CA GLY A 210 3.64 9.02 -7.81
C GLY A 210 2.82 7.87 -7.23
N GLU A 211 2.76 6.78 -8.00
CA GLU A 211 1.98 5.60 -7.69
C GLU A 211 2.89 4.40 -7.37
N TRP A 212 2.47 3.64 -6.36
CA TRP A 212 3.27 2.59 -5.74
C TRP A 212 2.45 1.31 -5.60
N PHE A 213 3.05 0.17 -5.93
CA PHE A 213 2.46 -1.16 -5.75
C PHE A 213 2.81 -1.70 -4.36
N LEU A 214 1.78 -1.89 -3.52
CA LEU A 214 1.95 -2.33 -2.13
C LEU A 214 1.92 -3.87 -1.98
N GLY A 215 1.18 -4.57 -2.85
CA GLY A 215 1.13 -6.02 -2.83
C GLY A 215 0.02 -6.62 -3.67
N HIS A 216 0.08 -7.94 -3.87
CA HIS A 216 -0.87 -8.71 -4.68
C HIS A 216 -2.20 -9.00 -3.95
N GLY A 217 -2.43 -8.36 -2.82
CA GLY A 217 -3.52 -8.65 -1.90
C GLY A 217 -3.40 -7.77 -0.65
N ILE A 218 -4.51 -7.56 0.04
CA ILE A 218 -4.56 -6.73 1.25
C ILE A 218 -3.60 -7.23 2.34
N ASP A 219 -3.40 -8.54 2.47
CA ASP A 219 -2.48 -9.10 3.46
C ASP A 219 -1.02 -8.67 3.23
N GLN A 220 -0.59 -8.68 1.96
CA GLN A 220 0.74 -8.22 1.58
C GLN A 220 0.85 -6.71 1.75
N ALA A 221 -0.18 -5.96 1.37
CA ALA A 221 -0.20 -4.51 1.50
C ALA A 221 -0.10 -4.06 2.97
N LEU A 222 -0.87 -4.69 3.87
CA LEU A 222 -0.79 -4.47 5.32
C LEU A 222 0.61 -4.82 5.85
N SER A 223 1.20 -5.93 5.38
CA SER A 223 2.57 -6.27 5.75
C SER A 223 3.56 -5.21 5.27
N THR A 224 3.40 -4.69 4.04
CA THR A 224 4.25 -3.63 3.49
C THR A 224 4.21 -2.36 4.32
N LEU A 225 3.00 -1.88 4.64
CA LEU A 225 2.77 -0.66 5.42
C LEU A 225 3.24 -0.81 6.88
N VAL A 226 2.85 -1.90 7.55
CA VAL A 226 3.18 -2.13 8.96
C VAL A 226 4.68 -2.30 9.17
N LEU A 227 5.36 -2.96 8.24
CA LEU A 227 6.79 -3.21 8.35
C LEU A 227 7.64 -2.07 7.78
N GLY A 228 7.04 -1.11 7.07
CA GLY A 228 7.76 -0.06 6.35
C GLY A 228 8.76 -0.64 5.36
N THR A 229 8.33 -1.61 4.54
CA THR A 229 9.14 -2.11 3.42
C THR A 229 8.91 -1.24 2.19
N ALA A 230 9.92 -1.07 1.35
CA ALA A 230 9.84 -0.19 0.20
C ALA A 230 8.92 -0.80 -0.89
N PRO A 231 7.81 -0.13 -1.27
CA PRO A 231 6.95 -0.62 -2.33
C PRO A 231 7.58 -0.41 -3.71
N GLY A 232 7.14 -1.21 -4.69
CA GLY A 232 7.60 -1.06 -6.07
C GLY A 232 6.93 0.16 -6.72
N ARG A 233 7.71 1.09 -7.29
CA ARG A 233 7.13 2.21 -8.04
C ARG A 233 6.49 1.69 -9.33
N LEU A 234 5.25 2.10 -9.59
CA LEU A 234 4.63 1.83 -10.88
C LEU A 234 5.36 2.63 -11.95
N ARG A 235 5.67 1.96 -13.06
CA ARG A 235 6.25 2.57 -14.25
C ARG A 235 5.29 2.30 -15.39
N THR A 236 4.98 3.32 -16.16
CA THR A 236 4.34 3.13 -17.45
C THR A 236 5.27 2.28 -18.30
N ALA A 237 4.74 1.25 -18.96
CA ALA A 237 5.48 0.63 -20.05
C ALA A 237 5.67 1.71 -21.12
N GLU A 238 6.91 2.04 -21.44
CA GLU A 238 7.18 2.86 -22.62
C GLU A 238 6.60 2.11 -23.81
N ALA A 239 5.55 2.67 -24.42
CA ALA A 239 5.03 2.15 -25.68
C ALA A 239 6.14 2.34 -26.71
N TYR A 240 6.88 1.28 -26.98
CA TYR A 240 7.69 1.19 -28.20
C TYR A 240 6.71 0.97 -29.35
N ASP A 241 6.55 2.02 -30.17
CA ASP A 241 5.98 1.94 -31.52
C ASP A 241 6.91 1.16 -32.46
#